data_AF-A0ABD5Z6I0-F1
#
_entry.id   AF-A0ABD5Z6I0-F1
#
_cell.length_a   1.000
_cell.length_b   1.000
_cell.length_c   1.000
_cell.angle_alpha   90.00
_cell.angle_beta   90.00
_cell.angle_gamma   90.00
#
_symmetry.space_group_name_H-M   'P 1'
#
loop_
_entity.id
_entity.type
_entity.pdbx_description
1 polymer ?
#
loop_
_entity_poly.entity_id
_entity_poly.type
_entity_poly.pdbx_seq_one_letter_code
_entity_poly.pdbx_strand_id
1 'polypeptide(L)'
;MAVVSALQDAVDTLKRNPILFVAATLYGLVQVPAWLLQISGSPALQLVSSAYNLLLVFVFPFFMGGLLSMALDGLTGSTSLSRFWSGGKQYYLRLLAVSLLFFVVYFIVGFGVAFLVFALVLGGVIGGGAGFGGVSLAVLAVIGIVGLLFALVILVVGFLFQFYAQAIVVDDEGVIDSLKRSYSVVRQNLVTVIGFDVLAFVLGALISSIPIGYLFFTGAAFNQMSTAPLGVRLGFVLLSILITIIIGAIGVTFTIAFYVRITASREGSGTAQL
;
A
#
# COMPACT_ATOMS: atom_id res chain seq x y z
N MET A 1 20.71 1.48 -12.63
CA MET A 1 20.71 0.12 -13.21
C MET A 1 19.90 -0.87 -12.38
N ALA A 2 20.12 -0.97 -11.06
CA ALA A 2 19.39 -1.93 -10.20
C ALA A 2 17.86 -1.87 -10.30
N VAL A 3 17.27 -0.67 -10.35
CA VAL A 3 15.81 -0.47 -10.46
C VAL A 3 15.24 -1.05 -11.76
N VAL A 4 15.86 -0.76 -12.90
CA VAL A 4 15.39 -1.24 -14.21
C VAL A 4 15.57 -2.76 -14.32
N SER A 5 16.69 -3.29 -13.85
CA SER A 5 16.91 -4.74 -13.81
C SER A 5 15.89 -5.45 -12.92
N ALA A 6 15.56 -4.90 -11.74
CA ALA A 6 14.52 -5.46 -10.88
C ALA A 6 13.14 -5.45 -11.54
N LEU A 7 12.83 -4.42 -12.35
CA LEU A 7 11.59 -4.39 -13.12
C LEU A 7 11.58 -5.46 -14.23
N GLN A 8 12.71 -5.66 -14.91
CA GLN A 8 12.86 -6.72 -15.91
C GLN A 8 12.69 -8.10 -15.25
N ASP A 9 13.37 -8.35 -14.14
CA ASP A 9 13.26 -9.59 -13.36
C ASP A 9 11.80 -9.86 -12.96
N ALA A 10 11.06 -8.82 -12.56
CA ALA A 10 9.67 -8.94 -12.18
C ALA A 10 8.76 -9.31 -13.36
N VAL A 11 8.96 -8.66 -14.51
CA VAL A 11 8.22 -8.95 -15.74
C VAL A 11 8.51 -10.38 -16.22
N ASP A 12 9.78 -10.80 -16.23
CA ASP A 12 10.16 -12.14 -16.67
C ASP A 12 9.68 -13.22 -15.71
N THR A 13 9.70 -12.93 -14.41
CA THR A 13 9.11 -13.80 -13.38
C THR A 13 7.61 -13.98 -13.59
N LEU A 14 6.87 -12.91 -13.88
CA LEU A 14 5.43 -12.98 -14.13
C LEU A 14 5.09 -13.72 -15.43
N LYS A 15 5.89 -13.53 -16.48
CA LYS A 15 5.74 -14.30 -17.74
C LYS A 15 5.96 -15.79 -17.52
N ARG A 16 6.95 -16.15 -16.71
CA ARG A 16 7.24 -17.55 -16.35
C ARG A 16 6.21 -18.14 -15.39
N ASN A 17 5.65 -17.32 -14.51
CA ASN A 17 4.75 -17.73 -13.43
C ASN A 17 3.42 -16.95 -13.46
N PRO A 18 2.53 -17.22 -14.43
CA PRO A 18 1.25 -16.53 -14.53
C PRO A 18 0.33 -16.79 -13.32
N ILE A 19 0.59 -17.83 -12.54
CA ILE A 19 -0.10 -18.17 -11.29
C ILE A 19 0.00 -17.05 -10.23
N LEU A 20 0.97 -16.15 -10.32
CA LEU A 20 1.05 -14.95 -9.49
C LEU A 20 -0.16 -14.02 -9.70
N PHE A 21 -0.69 -13.93 -10.92
CA PHE A 21 -1.93 -13.18 -11.18
C PHE A 21 -3.13 -13.84 -10.53
N VAL A 22 -3.15 -15.17 -10.43
CA VAL A 22 -4.23 -15.89 -9.73
C VAL A 22 -4.22 -15.55 -8.25
N ALA A 23 -3.04 -15.54 -7.61
CA ALA A 23 -2.92 -15.14 -6.21
C ALA A 23 -3.31 -13.66 -5.98
N ALA A 24 -2.91 -12.76 -6.87
CA ALA A 24 -3.35 -11.36 -6.83
C ALA A 24 -4.87 -11.22 -7.07
N THR A 25 -5.44 -12.06 -7.92
CA THR A 25 -6.89 -12.13 -8.17
C THR A 25 -7.66 -12.54 -6.92
N LEU A 26 -7.14 -13.51 -6.13
CA LEU A 26 -7.78 -13.88 -4.87
C LEU A 26 -7.88 -12.68 -3.92
N TYR A 27 -6.85 -11.85 -3.85
CA TYR A 27 -6.90 -10.61 -3.07
C TYR A 27 -7.91 -9.62 -3.65
N GLY A 28 -7.92 -9.41 -4.97
CA GLY A 28 -8.90 -8.56 -5.63
C GLY A 28 -10.35 -8.99 -5.39
N LEU A 29 -10.63 -10.30 -5.41
CA LEU A 29 -11.95 -10.87 -5.13
C LEU A 29 -12.39 -10.62 -3.68
N VAL A 30 -11.46 -10.73 -2.73
CA VAL A 30 -11.72 -10.37 -1.33
C VAL A 30 -12.05 -8.88 -1.19
N GLN A 31 -11.59 -8.02 -2.09
CA GLN A 31 -11.96 -6.60 -2.04
C GLN A 31 -13.35 -6.31 -2.63
N VAL A 32 -13.89 -7.17 -3.49
CA VAL A 32 -15.16 -6.93 -4.22
C VAL A 32 -16.32 -6.54 -3.30
N PRO A 33 -16.59 -7.23 -2.17
CA PRO A 33 -17.69 -6.85 -1.29
C PRO A 33 -17.55 -5.42 -0.76
N ALA A 34 -16.32 -4.99 -0.43
CA ALA A 34 -16.07 -3.63 0.04
C ALA A 34 -16.51 -2.60 -1.02
N TRP A 35 -16.16 -2.83 -2.29
CA TRP A 35 -16.52 -1.97 -3.40
C TRP A 35 -18.02 -1.98 -3.69
N LEU A 36 -18.66 -3.14 -3.69
CA LEU A 36 -20.11 -3.28 -3.92
C LEU A 36 -20.94 -2.59 -2.84
N LEU A 37 -20.51 -2.69 -1.58
CA LEU A 37 -21.18 -2.00 -0.47
C LEU A 37 -21.03 -0.48 -0.58
N GLN A 38 -19.87 0.02 -1.01
CA GLN A 38 -19.64 1.45 -1.19
C GLN A 38 -20.53 2.08 -2.26
N ILE A 39 -20.75 1.38 -3.38
CA ILE A 39 -21.60 1.91 -4.46
C ILE A 39 -23.10 1.88 -4.11
N SER A 40 -23.52 1.16 -3.07
CA SER A 40 -24.94 1.01 -2.72
C SER A 40 -25.62 2.30 -2.20
N GLY A 41 -24.84 3.26 -1.68
CA GLY A 41 -25.33 4.55 -1.20
C GLY A 41 -26.11 4.54 0.12
N SER A 42 -26.42 3.37 0.70
CA SER A 42 -27.15 3.27 1.97
C SER A 42 -26.23 3.53 3.19
N PRO A 43 -26.62 4.42 4.13
CA PRO A 43 -25.82 4.67 5.34
C PRO A 43 -25.58 3.40 6.18
N ALA A 44 -26.57 2.51 6.29
CA ALA A 44 -26.41 1.25 7.01
C ALA A 44 -25.37 0.33 6.34
N LEU A 45 -25.34 0.28 5.00
CA LEU A 45 -24.37 -0.49 4.25
C LEU A 45 -22.96 0.12 4.29
N GLN A 46 -22.84 1.43 4.51
CA GLN A 46 -21.55 2.09 4.77
C GLN A 46 -20.94 1.64 6.11
N LEU A 47 -21.75 1.45 7.15
CA LEU A 47 -21.28 0.90 8.41
C LEU A 47 -20.77 -0.55 8.23
N VAL A 48 -21.52 -1.37 7.47
CA VAL A 48 -21.09 -2.73 7.13
C VAL A 48 -19.80 -2.72 6.30
N SER A 49 -19.68 -1.81 5.34
CA SER A 49 -18.44 -1.64 4.54
C SER A 49 -17.25 -1.25 5.43
N SER A 50 -17.47 -0.38 6.41
CA SER A 50 -16.43 0.04 7.36
C SER A 50 -15.97 -1.12 8.23
N ALA A 51 -16.91 -1.90 8.78
CA ALA A 51 -16.60 -3.12 9.53
C ALA A 51 -15.86 -4.15 8.66
N TYR A 52 -16.26 -4.31 7.41
CA TYR A 52 -15.60 -5.18 6.46
C TYR A 52 -14.15 -4.75 6.19
N ASN A 53 -13.91 -3.46 5.95
CA ASN A 53 -12.56 -2.91 5.78
C ASN A 53 -11.70 -3.13 7.03
N LEU A 54 -12.27 -3.02 8.22
CA LEU A 54 -11.56 -3.32 9.46
C LEU A 54 -11.16 -4.80 9.54
N LEU A 55 -12.03 -5.72 9.12
CA LEU A 55 -11.68 -7.15 9.02
C LEU A 55 -10.56 -7.39 8.01
N LEU A 56 -10.55 -6.65 6.89
CA LEU A 56 -9.51 -6.79 5.87
C LEU A 56 -8.12 -6.43 6.38
N VAL A 57 -7.99 -5.60 7.42
CA VAL A 57 -6.70 -5.34 8.10
C VAL A 57 -6.07 -6.62 8.64
N PHE A 58 -6.88 -7.56 9.12
CA PHE A 58 -6.39 -8.87 9.61
C PHE A 58 -6.14 -9.85 8.47
N VAL A 59 -6.84 -9.70 7.35
CA VAL A 59 -6.72 -10.59 6.19
C VAL A 59 -5.50 -10.23 5.33
N PHE A 60 -5.19 -8.94 5.22
CA PHE A 60 -4.12 -8.43 4.36
C PHE A 60 -2.73 -9.04 4.64
N PRO A 61 -2.27 -9.20 5.90
CA PRO A 61 -0.97 -9.82 6.20
C PRO A 61 -0.81 -11.23 5.63
N PHE A 62 -1.90 -12.01 5.58
CA PHE A 62 -1.88 -13.35 4.99
C PHE A 62 -1.60 -13.29 3.48
N PHE A 63 -2.30 -12.41 2.77
CA PHE A 63 -2.10 -12.20 1.33
C PHE A 63 -0.71 -11.66 1.02
N MET A 64 -0.23 -10.71 1.83
CA MET A 64 1.10 -10.13 1.69
C MET A 64 2.19 -11.20 1.84
N GLY A 65 2.13 -12.02 2.90
CA GLY A 65 3.08 -13.11 3.12
C GLY A 65 3.05 -14.16 2.02
N GLY A 66 1.86 -14.54 1.55
CA GLY A 66 1.70 -15.51 0.47
C GLY A 66 2.22 -14.99 -0.88
N LEU A 67 1.86 -13.77 -1.27
CA LEU A 67 2.30 -13.16 -2.53
C LEU A 67 3.82 -12.92 -2.55
N LEU A 68 4.39 -12.43 -1.46
CA LEU A 68 5.84 -12.26 -1.34
C LEU A 68 6.56 -13.60 -1.44
N SER A 69 6.08 -14.64 -0.75
CA SER A 69 6.68 -15.98 -0.82
C SER A 69 6.62 -16.56 -2.23
N MET A 70 5.49 -16.40 -2.92
CA MET A 70 5.39 -16.85 -4.31
C MET A 70 6.32 -16.09 -5.24
N ALA A 71 6.44 -14.78 -5.05
CA ALA A 71 7.27 -13.94 -5.88
C ALA A 71 8.77 -14.25 -5.66
N LEU A 72 9.18 -14.55 -4.43
CA LEU A 72 10.54 -14.99 -4.11
C LEU A 72 10.91 -16.29 -4.83
N ASP A 73 10.10 -17.35 -4.67
CA ASP A 73 10.30 -18.62 -5.38
C ASP A 73 10.28 -18.40 -6.90
N GLY A 74 9.36 -17.54 -7.35
CA GLY A 74 9.19 -17.15 -8.74
C GLY A 74 10.42 -16.48 -9.36
N LEU A 75 11.22 -15.73 -8.60
CA LEU A 75 12.47 -15.14 -9.11
C LEU A 75 13.49 -16.21 -9.47
N THR A 76 13.60 -17.26 -8.65
CA THR A 76 14.57 -18.35 -8.84
C THR A 76 14.08 -19.47 -9.76
N GLY A 77 12.76 -19.60 -9.95
CA GLY A 77 12.21 -20.71 -10.72
C GLY A 77 10.70 -20.64 -10.90
N SER A 78 10.03 -21.76 -10.63
CA SER A 78 8.57 -21.87 -10.67
C SER A 78 7.96 -21.67 -9.28
N THR A 79 6.73 -21.17 -9.22
CA THR A 79 5.97 -20.99 -7.98
C THR A 79 4.60 -21.69 -8.04
N SER A 80 3.93 -21.82 -6.91
CA SER A 80 2.65 -22.53 -6.79
C SER A 80 1.70 -21.90 -5.76
N LEU A 81 0.40 -22.20 -5.88
CA LEU A 81 -0.60 -21.79 -4.87
C LEU A 81 -0.38 -22.47 -3.50
N SER A 82 0.30 -23.62 -3.46
CA SER A 82 0.72 -24.23 -2.18
C SER A 82 1.71 -23.32 -1.46
N ARG A 83 2.62 -22.67 -2.21
CA ARG A 83 3.56 -21.69 -1.65
C ARG A 83 2.84 -20.45 -1.13
N PHE A 84 1.84 -19.96 -1.86
CA PHE A 84 0.98 -18.86 -1.39
C PHE A 84 0.41 -19.16 0.00
N TRP A 85 -0.21 -20.32 0.15
CA TRP A 85 -0.88 -20.69 1.39
C TRP A 85 0.10 -20.94 2.54
N SER A 86 1.19 -21.66 2.29
CA SER A 86 2.22 -21.94 3.29
C SER A 86 2.95 -20.67 3.74
N GLY A 87 3.38 -19.83 2.80
CA GLY A 87 4.01 -18.54 3.09
C GLY A 87 3.08 -17.57 3.81
N GLY A 88 1.81 -17.53 3.39
CA GLY A 88 0.77 -16.76 4.06
C GLY A 88 0.62 -17.15 5.53
N LYS A 89 0.61 -18.44 5.86
CA LYS A 89 0.53 -18.94 7.25
C LYS A 89 1.82 -18.73 8.04
N GLN A 90 2.96 -19.07 7.43
CA GLN A 90 4.28 -19.03 8.08
C GLN A 90 4.60 -17.63 8.59
N TYR A 91 4.34 -16.61 7.76
CA TYR A 91 4.70 -15.22 8.08
C TYR A 91 3.52 -14.40 8.61
N TYR A 92 2.30 -14.97 8.69
CA TYR A 92 1.08 -14.28 9.09
C TYR A 92 1.25 -13.47 10.38
N LEU A 93 1.69 -14.13 11.46
CA LEU A 93 1.75 -13.50 12.79
C LEU A 93 2.80 -12.38 12.85
N ARG A 94 3.92 -12.55 12.15
CA ARG A 94 4.98 -11.52 12.11
C ARG A 94 4.51 -10.30 11.32
N LEU A 95 3.91 -10.52 10.15
CA LEU A 95 3.37 -9.44 9.32
C LEU A 95 2.19 -8.75 10.02
N LEU A 96 1.31 -9.51 10.68
CA LEU A 96 0.19 -8.97 11.44
C LEU A 96 0.69 -8.12 12.62
N ALA A 97 1.68 -8.59 13.36
CA ALA A 97 2.24 -7.85 14.49
C ALA A 97 2.83 -6.50 14.05
N VAL A 98 3.62 -6.48 12.97
CA VAL A 98 4.16 -5.23 12.41
C VAL A 98 3.04 -4.33 11.87
N SER A 99 2.04 -4.92 11.19
CA SER A 99 0.89 -4.18 10.66
C SER A 99 0.07 -3.54 11.78
N LEU A 100 -0.17 -4.26 12.88
CA LEU A 100 -0.86 -3.74 14.07
C LEU A 100 -0.04 -2.66 14.78
N LEU A 101 1.28 -2.80 14.84
CA LEU A 101 2.17 -1.76 15.36
C LEU A 101 2.01 -0.47 14.55
N PHE A 102 2.09 -0.55 13.22
CA PHE A 102 1.87 0.61 12.36
C PHE A 102 0.46 1.16 12.49
N PHE A 103 -0.57 0.30 12.56
CA PHE A 103 -1.94 0.72 12.76
C PHE A 103 -2.11 1.52 14.06
N VAL A 104 -1.55 1.04 15.18
CA VAL A 104 -1.59 1.74 16.46
C VAL A 104 -0.84 3.07 16.39
N VAL A 105 0.34 3.11 15.77
CA VAL A 105 1.10 4.37 15.59
C VAL A 105 0.32 5.37 14.74
N TYR A 106 -0.20 4.96 13.58
CA TYR A 106 -1.01 5.83 12.72
C TYR A 106 -2.30 6.27 13.42
N PHE A 107 -2.91 5.39 14.21
CA PHE A 107 -4.10 5.74 15.00
C PHE A 107 -3.78 6.78 16.08
N ILE A 108 -2.72 6.58 16.89
CA ILE A 108 -2.34 7.53 17.95
C ILE A 108 -1.96 8.88 17.36
N VAL A 109 -1.10 8.90 16.34
CA VAL A 109 -0.64 10.15 15.73
C VAL A 109 -1.78 10.83 14.98
N GLY A 110 -2.57 10.08 14.20
CA GLY A 110 -3.71 10.60 13.45
C GLY A 110 -4.82 11.14 14.36
N PHE A 111 -5.15 10.41 15.44
CA PHE A 111 -6.11 10.88 16.45
C PHE A 111 -5.58 12.11 17.18
N GLY A 112 -4.30 12.13 17.53
CA GLY A 112 -3.66 13.30 18.14
C GLY A 112 -3.76 14.55 17.26
N VAL A 113 -3.47 14.41 15.97
CA VAL A 113 -3.61 15.51 15.00
C VAL A 113 -5.06 15.93 14.83
N ALA A 114 -6.00 14.99 14.69
CA ALA A 114 -7.42 15.29 14.57
C ALA A 114 -7.95 16.03 15.80
N PHE A 115 -7.53 15.61 17.01
CA PHE A 115 -7.88 16.28 18.26
C PHE A 115 -7.29 17.69 18.32
N LEU A 116 -6.04 17.88 17.90
CA LEU A 116 -5.38 19.19 17.84
C LEU A 116 -6.13 20.14 16.88
N VAL A 117 -6.48 19.66 15.69
CA VAL A 117 -7.27 20.41 14.71
C VAL A 117 -8.65 20.75 15.28
N PHE A 118 -9.32 19.78 15.89
CA PHE A 118 -10.62 19.98 16.53
C PHE A 118 -10.57 21.04 17.63
N ALA A 119 -9.57 20.98 18.51
CA ALA A 119 -9.35 21.95 19.57
C ALA A 119 -9.06 23.36 19.03
N LEU A 120 -8.26 23.47 17.96
CA LEU A 120 -7.97 24.76 17.30
C LEU A 120 -9.21 25.36 16.64
N VAL A 121 -10.03 24.54 15.98
CA VAL A 121 -11.29 24.98 15.37
C VAL A 121 -12.28 25.42 16.44
N LEU A 122 -12.49 24.61 17.50
CA LEU A 122 -13.36 24.99 18.61
C LEU A 122 -12.86 26.23 19.35
N GLY A 123 -11.56 26.33 19.62
CA GLY A 123 -10.97 27.49 20.28
C GLY A 123 -11.12 28.76 19.44
N GLY A 124 -10.98 28.67 18.12
CA GLY A 124 -11.24 29.77 17.19
C GLY A 124 -12.71 30.19 17.14
N VAL A 125 -13.63 29.22 17.19
CA VAL A 125 -15.09 29.47 17.19
C VAL A 125 -15.55 30.09 18.52
N ILE A 126 -15.05 29.59 19.65
CA ILE A 126 -15.40 30.08 20.99
C ILE A 126 -14.77 31.46 21.26
N GLY A 127 -13.53 31.69 20.81
CA GLY A 127 -12.83 32.96 20.99
C GLY A 127 -13.24 34.07 20.02
N GLY A 128 -13.81 33.73 18.86
CA GLY A 128 -14.18 34.68 17.79
C GLY A 128 -15.67 35.00 17.66
N GLY A 129 -16.56 34.29 18.37
CA GLY A 129 -18.02 34.55 18.39
C GLY A 129 -18.77 34.26 17.08
N ALA A 130 -18.08 33.97 15.99
CA ALA A 130 -18.64 33.50 14.73
C ALA A 130 -18.51 31.97 14.67
N GLY A 131 -19.54 31.26 14.18
CA GLY A 131 -19.54 29.80 14.02
C GLY A 131 -18.43 29.28 13.09
N PHE A 132 -18.61 28.13 12.44
CA PHE A 132 -17.57 27.55 11.55
C PHE A 132 -17.09 28.48 10.41
N GLY A 133 -17.82 29.56 10.08
CA GLY A 133 -17.39 30.62 9.16
C GLY A 133 -16.42 31.67 9.74
N GLY A 134 -16.12 31.61 11.04
CA GLY A 134 -15.22 32.53 11.77
C GLY A 134 -13.77 32.05 11.91
N VAL A 135 -13.43 30.89 11.33
CA VAL A 135 -12.07 30.34 11.39
C VAL A 135 -11.13 31.29 10.64
N SER A 136 -10.21 31.93 11.37
CA SER A 136 -9.30 32.90 10.78
C SER A 136 -8.31 32.22 9.82
N LEU A 137 -7.80 32.98 8.83
CA LEU A 137 -6.73 32.51 7.95
C LEU A 137 -5.49 32.02 8.72
N ALA A 138 -5.23 32.61 9.89
CA ALA A 138 -4.15 32.17 10.78
C ALA A 138 -4.40 30.76 11.32
N VAL A 139 -5.63 30.44 11.76
CA VAL A 139 -5.98 29.08 12.22
C VAL A 139 -5.91 28.08 11.07
N LEU A 140 -6.38 28.44 9.88
CA LEU A 140 -6.25 27.58 8.68
C LEU A 140 -4.79 27.35 8.29
N ALA A 141 -3.93 28.37 8.37
CA ALA A 141 -2.51 28.23 8.11
C ALA A 141 -1.84 27.26 9.12
N VAL A 142 -2.17 27.38 10.40
CA VAL A 142 -1.68 26.44 11.43
C VAL A 142 -2.16 25.02 11.16
N ILE A 143 -3.45 24.81 10.86
CA ILE A 143 -3.98 23.49 10.51
C ILE A 143 -3.27 22.92 9.27
N GLY A 144 -3.06 23.75 8.25
CA GLY A 144 -2.34 23.35 7.04
C GLY A 144 -0.90 22.92 7.32
N ILE A 145 -0.17 23.67 8.15
CA ILE A 145 1.21 23.33 8.55
C ILE A 145 1.23 22.03 9.36
N VAL A 146 0.35 21.89 10.36
CA VAL A 146 0.27 20.67 11.17
C VAL A 146 -0.07 19.45 10.30
N GLY A 147 -1.03 19.60 9.38
CA GLY A 147 -1.40 18.56 8.42
C GLY A 147 -0.24 18.18 7.48
N LEU A 148 0.52 19.17 6.99
CA LEU A 148 1.70 18.94 6.15
C LEU A 148 2.81 18.22 6.90
N LEU A 149 3.12 18.65 8.13
CA LEU A 149 4.12 17.99 8.97
C LEU A 149 3.71 16.54 9.29
N PHE A 150 2.42 16.31 9.55
CA PHE A 150 1.89 14.97 9.76
C PHE A 150 2.04 14.09 8.52
N ALA A 151 1.66 14.60 7.35
CA ALA A 151 1.84 13.89 6.09
C ALA A 151 3.32 13.56 5.85
N LEU A 152 4.24 14.50 6.14
CA LEU A 152 5.67 14.28 6.03
C LEU A 152 6.17 13.16 6.95
N VAL A 153 5.70 13.13 8.21
CA VAL A 153 6.04 12.04 9.16
C VAL A 153 5.59 10.69 8.61
N ILE A 154 4.35 10.59 8.11
CA ILE A 154 3.85 9.34 7.50
C ILE A 154 4.72 8.93 6.31
N LEU A 155 5.05 9.88 5.42
CA LEU A 155 5.88 9.60 4.25
C LEU A 155 7.27 9.12 4.65
N VAL A 156 7.91 9.76 5.63
CA VAL A 156 9.23 9.35 6.13
C VAL A 156 9.19 7.98 6.78
N VAL A 157 8.20 7.71 7.64
CA VAL A 157 8.03 6.41 8.30
C VAL A 157 7.76 5.32 7.25
N GLY A 158 6.85 5.58 6.30
CA GLY A 158 6.56 4.68 5.19
C GLY A 158 7.82 4.40 4.36
N PHE A 159 8.56 5.43 3.98
CA PHE A 159 9.79 5.33 3.20
C PHE A 159 10.88 4.51 3.92
N LEU A 160 11.08 4.73 5.21
CA LEU A 160 12.11 4.05 6.00
C LEU A 160 11.77 2.58 6.28
N PHE A 161 10.49 2.25 6.38
CA PHE A 161 10.06 0.90 6.75
C PHE A 161 9.43 0.11 5.60
N GLN A 162 9.31 0.64 4.38
CA GLN A 162 8.63 0.01 3.25
C GLN A 162 9.06 -1.45 2.96
N PHE A 163 10.30 -1.84 3.30
CA PHE A 163 10.82 -3.18 3.08
C PHE A 163 10.63 -4.17 4.26
N TYR A 164 9.85 -3.82 5.28
CA TYR A 164 9.70 -4.70 6.46
C TYR A 164 9.13 -6.07 6.09
N ALA A 165 8.19 -6.13 5.15
CA ALA A 165 7.54 -7.37 4.75
C ALA A 165 8.52 -8.27 3.98
N GLN A 166 9.37 -7.66 3.17
CA GLN A 166 10.44 -8.33 2.42
C GLN A 166 11.51 -8.85 3.37
N ALA A 167 11.91 -8.07 4.39
CA ALA A 167 12.81 -8.56 5.43
C ALA A 167 12.25 -9.78 6.17
N ILE A 168 10.95 -9.80 6.50
CA ILE A 168 10.31 -10.97 7.13
C ILE A 168 10.31 -12.20 6.21
N VAL A 169 10.00 -12.02 4.92
CA VAL A 169 9.77 -13.15 4.01
C VAL A 169 11.05 -13.66 3.35
N VAL A 170 11.97 -12.75 3.00
CA VAL A 170 13.24 -13.04 2.30
C VAL A 170 14.33 -13.40 3.30
N ASP A 171 14.48 -12.60 4.35
CA ASP A 171 15.57 -12.76 5.34
C ASP A 171 15.12 -13.57 6.58
N ASP A 172 13.88 -14.10 6.60
CA ASP A 172 13.23 -14.78 7.73
C ASP A 172 13.27 -14.00 9.05
N GLU A 173 13.25 -12.67 8.97
CA GLU A 173 13.42 -11.81 10.14
C GLU A 173 12.21 -11.84 11.09
N GLY A 174 12.51 -11.55 12.36
CA GLY A 174 11.50 -11.31 13.39
C GLY A 174 10.77 -9.97 13.24
N VAL A 175 9.80 -9.70 14.11
CA VAL A 175 9.00 -8.46 14.09
C VAL A 175 9.88 -7.21 14.23
N ILE A 176 10.74 -7.17 15.25
CA ILE A 176 11.59 -6.00 15.53
C ILE A 176 12.77 -5.95 14.55
N ASP A 177 13.36 -7.09 14.26
CA ASP A 177 14.56 -7.16 13.42
C ASP A 177 14.25 -6.83 11.95
N SER A 178 13.05 -7.15 11.47
CA SER A 178 12.59 -6.71 10.14
C SER A 178 12.50 -5.19 9.99
N LEU A 179 12.12 -4.47 11.05
CA LEU A 179 12.08 -3.00 11.04
C LEU A 179 13.49 -2.40 11.03
N LYS A 180 14.41 -2.96 11.83
CA LYS A 180 15.82 -2.56 11.84
C LYS A 180 16.49 -2.84 10.49
N ARG A 181 16.21 -4.02 9.92
CA ARG A 181 16.70 -4.43 8.61
C ARG A 181 16.21 -3.50 7.52
N SER A 182 14.90 -3.21 7.48
CA SER A 182 14.31 -2.26 6.54
C SER A 182 14.97 -0.88 6.62
N TYR A 183 15.08 -0.32 7.84
CA TYR A 183 15.76 0.96 8.06
C TYR A 183 17.23 0.95 7.59
N SER A 184 17.97 -0.12 7.91
CA SER A 184 19.36 -0.28 7.48
C SER A 184 19.49 -0.32 5.96
N VAL A 185 18.63 -1.09 5.29
CA VAL A 185 18.62 -1.23 3.83
C VAL A 185 18.33 0.11 3.16
N VAL A 186 17.31 0.83 3.62
CA VAL A 186 16.94 2.15 3.07
C VAL A 186 18.04 3.17 3.28
N ARG A 187 18.58 3.30 4.50
CA ARG A 187 19.64 4.25 4.83
C ARG A 187 20.91 4.05 4.00
N GLN A 188 21.23 2.81 3.66
CA GLN A 188 22.43 2.47 2.90
C GLN A 188 22.25 2.64 1.39
N ASN A 189 20.99 2.65 0.91
CA ASN A 189 20.66 2.68 -0.51
C ASN A 189 19.74 3.84 -0.89
N LEU A 190 19.80 4.98 -0.17
CA LEU A 190 18.83 6.09 -0.29
C LEU A 190 18.55 6.49 -1.74
N VAL A 191 19.58 6.74 -2.55
CA VAL A 191 19.42 7.17 -3.95
C VAL A 191 18.72 6.10 -4.79
N THR A 192 19.09 4.84 -4.61
CA THR A 192 18.53 3.72 -5.35
C THR A 192 17.07 3.45 -4.94
N VAL A 193 16.77 3.56 -3.64
CA VAL A 193 15.41 3.41 -3.10
C VAL A 193 14.51 4.56 -3.56
N ILE A 194 14.99 5.81 -3.55
CA ILE A 194 14.27 6.94 -4.13
C ILE A 194 13.98 6.71 -5.62
N GLY A 195 14.96 6.21 -6.38
CA GLY A 195 14.76 5.86 -7.79
C GLY A 195 13.71 4.77 -7.99
N PHE A 196 13.67 3.77 -7.09
CA PHE A 196 12.62 2.76 -7.04
C PHE A 196 11.25 3.37 -6.75
N ASP A 197 11.14 4.22 -5.72
CA ASP A 197 9.89 4.85 -5.33
C ASP A 197 9.34 5.78 -6.41
N VAL A 198 10.20 6.58 -7.04
CA VAL A 198 9.80 7.45 -8.16
C VAL A 198 9.28 6.61 -9.33
N LEU A 199 9.96 5.52 -9.68
CA LEU A 199 9.51 4.65 -10.78
C LEU A 199 8.20 3.94 -10.42
N ALA A 200 8.11 3.36 -9.22
CA ALA A 200 6.91 2.69 -8.73
C ALA A 200 5.72 3.65 -8.67
N PHE A 201 5.95 4.89 -8.22
CA PHE A 201 4.95 5.96 -8.21
C PHE A 201 4.50 6.33 -9.61
N VAL A 202 5.41 6.58 -10.56
CA VAL A 202 5.05 6.94 -11.93
C VAL A 202 4.29 5.82 -12.62
N LEU A 203 4.77 4.57 -12.53
CA LEU A 203 4.08 3.41 -13.11
C LEU A 203 2.71 3.19 -12.45
N GLY A 204 2.68 3.25 -11.11
CA GLY A 204 1.45 3.13 -10.34
C GLY A 204 0.44 4.20 -10.71
N ALA A 205 0.85 5.46 -10.83
CA ALA A 205 -0.01 6.59 -11.20
C ALA A 205 -0.53 6.46 -12.63
N LEU A 206 0.32 6.11 -13.59
CA LEU A 206 -0.09 5.91 -14.99
C LEU A 206 -1.10 4.78 -15.10
N ILE A 207 -0.84 3.62 -14.49
CA ILE A 207 -1.74 2.46 -14.56
C ILE A 207 -3.04 2.75 -13.79
N SER A 208 -2.96 3.38 -12.61
CA SER A 208 -4.13 3.74 -11.79
C SER A 208 -4.97 4.88 -12.37
N SER A 209 -4.46 5.61 -13.37
CA SER A 209 -5.23 6.63 -14.09
C SER A 209 -6.25 6.02 -15.07
N ILE A 210 -6.11 4.73 -15.42
CA ILE A 210 -6.96 4.08 -16.43
C ILE A 210 -8.46 4.07 -16.04
N PRO A 211 -8.85 3.69 -14.81
CA PRO A 211 -10.26 3.80 -14.38
C PRO A 211 -10.78 5.24 -14.39
N ILE A 212 -9.93 6.22 -14.11
CA ILE A 212 -10.29 7.65 -14.15
C ILE A 212 -10.50 8.10 -15.61
N GLY A 213 -9.63 7.68 -16.52
CA GLY A 213 -9.79 7.91 -17.96
C GLY A 213 -11.09 7.33 -18.50
N TYR A 214 -11.49 6.14 -18.03
CA TYR A 214 -12.80 5.55 -18.37
C TYR A 214 -13.97 6.44 -17.95
N LEU A 215 -13.92 7.06 -16.76
CA LEU A 215 -14.94 8.02 -16.34
C LEU A 215 -14.99 9.24 -17.26
N PHE A 216 -13.83 9.78 -17.63
CA PHE A 216 -13.73 10.88 -18.58
C PHE A 216 -14.38 10.54 -19.93
N PHE A 217 -14.13 9.34 -20.48
CA PHE A 217 -14.72 8.89 -21.74
C PHE A 217 -16.24 8.67 -21.67
N THR A 218 -16.76 8.28 -20.50
CA THR A 218 -18.20 8.06 -20.30
C THR A 218 -18.96 9.35 -19.94
N GLY A 219 -18.26 10.48 -19.81
CA GLY A 219 -18.84 11.74 -19.34
C GLY A 219 -19.24 11.73 -17.87
N ALA A 220 -18.83 10.71 -17.12
CA ALA A 220 -19.11 10.60 -15.69
C ALA A 220 -18.04 11.31 -14.88
N ALA A 221 -18.44 11.94 -13.78
CA ALA A 221 -17.52 12.50 -12.81
C ALA A 221 -17.38 11.57 -11.60
N PHE A 222 -16.17 11.43 -11.07
CA PHE A 222 -15.91 10.56 -9.91
C PHE A 222 -16.76 10.93 -8.69
N ASN A 223 -16.99 12.23 -8.46
CA ASN A 223 -17.85 12.73 -7.38
C ASN A 223 -19.36 12.48 -7.61
N GLN A 224 -19.75 11.99 -8.79
CA GLN A 224 -21.13 11.65 -9.15
C GLN A 224 -21.30 10.14 -9.37
N MET A 225 -20.35 9.32 -8.89
CA MET A 225 -20.34 7.87 -9.13
C MET A 225 -21.58 7.17 -8.57
N SER A 226 -22.15 7.66 -7.46
CA SER A 226 -23.35 7.10 -6.85
C SER A 226 -24.59 7.22 -7.75
N THR A 227 -24.66 8.30 -8.53
CA THR A 227 -25.77 8.62 -9.44
C THR A 227 -25.50 8.22 -10.90
N ALA A 228 -24.28 7.78 -11.22
CA ALA A 228 -23.92 7.34 -12.57
C ALA A 228 -24.75 6.11 -12.99
N PRO A 229 -24.97 5.92 -14.32
CA PRO A 229 -25.65 4.72 -14.82
C PRO A 229 -25.00 3.43 -14.32
N LEU A 230 -25.80 2.41 -14.04
CA LEU A 230 -25.31 1.15 -13.46
C LEU A 230 -24.19 0.51 -14.31
N GLY A 231 -24.30 0.56 -15.63
CA GLY A 231 -23.25 0.06 -16.54
C GLY A 231 -21.91 0.79 -16.36
N VAL A 232 -21.93 2.11 -16.16
CA VAL A 232 -20.72 2.92 -15.90
C VAL A 232 -20.12 2.56 -14.54
N ARG A 233 -20.96 2.38 -13.53
CA ARG A 233 -20.55 1.95 -12.19
C ARG A 233 -19.86 0.59 -12.19
N LEU A 234 -20.47 -0.40 -12.83
CA LEU A 234 -19.91 -1.73 -12.95
C LEU A 234 -18.63 -1.72 -13.78
N GLY A 235 -18.59 -0.99 -14.90
CA GLY A 235 -17.40 -0.85 -15.72
C GLY A 235 -16.21 -0.27 -14.94
N PHE A 236 -16.44 0.79 -14.17
CA PHE A 236 -15.41 1.39 -13.32
C PHE A 236 -14.89 0.42 -12.24
N VAL A 237 -15.78 -0.29 -11.55
CA VAL A 237 -15.40 -1.25 -10.50
C VAL A 237 -14.60 -2.41 -11.10
N LEU A 238 -15.05 -2.98 -12.21
CA LEU A 238 -14.34 -4.08 -12.89
C LEU A 238 -12.95 -3.66 -13.35
N LEU A 239 -12.83 -2.47 -13.94
CA LEU A 239 -11.56 -1.91 -14.38
C LEU A 239 -10.63 -1.66 -13.19
N SER A 240 -11.15 -1.11 -12.09
CA SER A 240 -10.39 -0.89 -10.86
C SER A 240 -9.86 -2.18 -10.24
N ILE A 241 -10.67 -3.25 -10.26
CA ILE A 241 -10.25 -4.59 -9.80
C ILE A 241 -9.14 -5.13 -10.69
N LEU A 242 -9.31 -5.07 -12.02
CA LEU A 242 -8.30 -5.55 -12.97
C LEU A 242 -6.96 -4.82 -12.79
N ILE A 243 -7.01 -3.49 -12.66
CA ILE A 243 -5.83 -2.67 -12.39
C ILE A 243 -5.20 -3.05 -11.04
N THR A 244 -5.99 -3.27 -10.00
CA THR A 244 -5.49 -3.70 -8.69
C THR A 244 -4.77 -5.06 -8.78
N ILE A 245 -5.28 -6.00 -9.57
CA ILE A 245 -4.66 -7.31 -9.78
C ILE A 245 -3.31 -7.14 -10.49
N ILE A 246 -3.26 -6.31 -11.54
CA ILE A 246 -2.04 -6.05 -12.31
C ILE A 246 -0.99 -5.37 -11.44
N ILE A 247 -1.36 -4.29 -10.75
CA ILE A 247 -0.47 -3.55 -9.84
C ILE A 247 -0.04 -4.44 -8.68
N GLY A 248 -0.94 -5.26 -8.13
CA GLY A 248 -0.61 -6.18 -7.03
C GLY A 248 0.43 -7.22 -7.44
N ALA A 249 0.24 -7.88 -8.58
CA ALA A 249 1.17 -8.88 -9.08
C ALA A 249 2.53 -8.24 -9.44
N ILE A 250 2.54 -7.19 -10.27
CA ILE A 250 3.77 -6.50 -10.69
C ILE A 250 4.46 -5.85 -9.51
N GLY A 251 3.72 -5.13 -8.67
CA GLY A 251 4.26 -4.38 -7.53
C GLY A 251 4.93 -5.29 -6.51
N VAL A 252 4.30 -6.41 -6.14
CA VAL A 252 4.90 -7.36 -5.20
C VAL A 252 6.16 -7.99 -5.80
N THR A 253 6.10 -8.49 -7.04
CA THR A 253 7.28 -9.10 -7.68
C THR A 253 8.41 -8.10 -7.90
N PHE A 254 8.09 -6.86 -8.28
CA PHE A 254 9.06 -5.79 -8.45
C PHE A 254 9.74 -5.41 -7.14
N THR A 255 8.98 -5.26 -6.07
CA THR A 255 9.54 -4.87 -4.77
C THR A 255 10.45 -5.96 -4.21
N ILE A 256 10.10 -7.24 -4.38
CA ILE A 256 10.96 -8.33 -3.90
C ILE A 256 12.22 -8.51 -4.75
N ALA A 257 12.12 -8.39 -6.08
CA ALA A 257 13.28 -8.41 -6.97
C ALA A 257 14.25 -7.29 -6.64
N PHE A 258 13.71 -6.10 -6.38
CA PHE A 258 14.47 -4.94 -5.97
C PHE A 258 15.17 -5.18 -4.62
N TYR A 259 14.43 -5.65 -3.61
CA TYR A 259 14.96 -5.95 -2.29
C TYR A 259 16.14 -6.94 -2.34
N VAL A 260 15.94 -8.10 -2.99
CA VAL A 260 16.98 -9.14 -3.13
C VAL A 260 18.23 -8.58 -3.81
N ARG A 261 18.07 -7.71 -4.82
CA ARG A 261 19.20 -7.16 -5.57
C ARG A 261 20.04 -6.19 -4.74
N ILE A 262 19.40 -5.32 -3.96
CA ILE A 262 20.11 -4.34 -3.13
C ILE A 262 20.74 -4.97 -1.88
N THR A 263 20.24 -6.11 -1.42
CA THR A 263 20.87 -6.89 -0.33
C THR A 263 21.98 -7.79 -0.83
N ALA A 264 21.80 -8.51 -1.95
CA ALA A 264 22.81 -9.42 -2.51
C ALA A 264 24.08 -8.71 -3.00
N SER A 265 23.95 -7.50 -3.58
CA SER A 265 25.10 -6.70 -4.03
C SER A 265 26.08 -6.37 -2.89
N ARG A 266 25.62 -6.45 -1.64
CA ARG A 266 26.40 -6.17 -0.45
C ARG A 266 27.11 -7.42 0.08
N GLU A 267 26.46 -8.57 0.09
CA GLU A 267 27.08 -9.84 0.54
C GLU A 267 28.27 -10.21 -0.35
N GLY A 268 28.18 -9.94 -1.66
CA GLY A 268 29.30 -10.09 -2.60
C GLY A 268 30.40 -9.03 -2.48
N SER A 269 30.18 -7.92 -1.77
CA SER A 269 31.21 -6.89 -1.51
C SER A 269 32.02 -7.15 -0.24
N GLY A 270 31.65 -8.17 0.54
CA GLY A 270 32.38 -8.64 1.73
C GLY A 270 33.29 -9.85 1.48
N THR A 271 33.26 -10.45 0.29
CA THR A 271 34.07 -11.60 -0.10
C THR A 271 34.93 -11.27 -1.32
N ALA A 272 35.89 -10.38 -1.12
CA ALA A 272 37.16 -10.51 -1.84
C ALA A 272 37.99 -11.57 -1.09
N GLN A 273 38.42 -12.59 -1.84
CA GLN A 273 39.27 -13.73 -1.44
C GLN A 273 38.47 -14.85 -0.75
N LEU A 274 38.28 -16.04 -1.32
CA LEU A 274 39.19 -16.90 -2.09
C LEU A 274 38.53 -17.54 -3.32
#